data_AF-A0A2A5DMS6-F1
#
_entry.id   AF-A0A2A5DMS6-F1
#
_cell.length_a   1.000
_cell.length_b   1.000
_cell.length_c   1.000
_cell.angle_alpha   90.00
_cell.angle_beta   90.00
_cell.angle_gamma   90.00
#
_symmetry.space_group_name_H-M   'P 1'
#
loop_
_entity.id
_entity.type
_entity.pdbx_description
1 polymer ?
#
loop_
_entity_poly.entity_id
_entity_poly.type
_entity_poly.pdbx_seq_one_letter_code
_entity_poly.pdbx_strand_id
1 'polypeptide(L)' 'MVYRKEVLLSITIWNKDGTLNKKEYYDPKGIFQKRELFEKGKLVKIEVGGMKQPHNPLFNLFSFLDIK' A
#
# COMPACT_ATOMS: atom_id res chain seq x y z
N MET A 1 1.81 -4.34 -9.26
CA MET A 1 1.28 -4.96 -8.02
C MET A 1 1.84 -6.36 -7.94
N VAL A 2 2.12 -6.88 -6.73
CA VAL A 2 2.65 -8.23 -6.52
C VAL A 2 1.65 -9.03 -5.69
N TYR A 3 1.27 -10.20 -6.20
CA TYR A 3 0.30 -11.09 -5.57
C TYR A 3 0.93 -12.45 -5.24
N ARG A 4 0.41 -13.12 -4.20
CA ARG A 4 0.68 -14.53 -3.90
C ARG A 4 -0.61 -15.19 -3.45
N LYS A 5 -1.04 -16.24 -4.16
CA LYS A 5 -2.31 -16.94 -3.88
C LYS A 5 -3.47 -15.93 -3.72
N GLU A 6 -3.61 -15.03 -4.69
CA GLU A 6 -4.65 -13.97 -4.73
C GLU A 6 -4.54 -12.88 -3.64
N VAL A 7 -3.57 -12.97 -2.72
CA VAL A 7 -3.32 -11.94 -1.72
C VAL A 7 -2.33 -10.91 -2.25
N LEU A 8 -2.68 -9.63 -2.16
CA LEU A 8 -1.78 -8.50 -2.48
C LEU A 8 -0.67 -8.43 -1.43
N LEU A 9 0.58 -8.59 -1.84
CA LEU A 9 1.75 -8.49 -0.97
C LEU A 9 2.45 -7.14 -1.05
N SER A 10 2.42 -6.52 -2.24
CA SER A 10 2.93 -5.17 -2.39
C SER A 10 2.30 -4.44 -3.57
N ILE A 11 2.20 -3.13 -3.41
CA ILE A 11 1.77 -2.21 -4.44
C ILE A 11 2.81 -1.09 -4.58
N THR A 12 3.07 -0.71 -5.82
CA THR A 12 3.94 0.42 -6.17
C THR A 12 3.08 1.39 -6.96
N ILE A 13 3.05 2.63 -6.50
CA ILE A 13 2.27 3.71 -7.09
C ILE A 13 3.25 4.78 -7.58
N TRP A 14 3.02 5.20 -8.82
CA TRP A 14 3.84 6.15 -9.55
C TRP A 14 3.06 7.46 -9.73
N ASN A 15 3.78 8.56 -9.76
CA ASN A 15 3.25 9.85 -10.19
C ASN A 15 3.01 9.85 -11.71
N LYS A 16 2.19 10.79 -12.20
CA LYS A 16 1.97 10.98 -13.64
C LYS A 16 3.25 11.31 -14.42
N ASP A 17 4.23 11.92 -13.74
CA ASP A 17 5.54 12.27 -14.30
C ASP A 17 6.51 11.06 -14.35
N GLY A 18 6.06 9.87 -13.95
CA GLY A 18 6.89 8.66 -13.93
C GLY A 18 7.81 8.54 -12.71
N THR A 19 7.81 9.51 -11.80
CA THR A 19 8.57 9.40 -10.54
C THR A 19 7.86 8.48 -9.55
N LEU A 20 8.65 7.76 -8.75
CA LEU A 20 8.11 6.89 -7.71
C LEU A 20 7.42 7.75 -6.64
N ASN A 21 6.16 7.42 -6.30
CA ASN A 21 5.39 8.11 -5.27
C ASN A 21 5.39 7.29 -3.97
N LYS A 22 4.90 6.05 -4.02
CA LYS A 22 4.83 5.21 -2.82
C LYS A 22 4.91 3.72 -3.07
N LYS A 23 5.37 2.99 -2.06
CA LYS A 23 5.30 1.54 -1.97
C LYS A 23 4.60 1.14 -0.68
N GLU A 24 3.65 0.22 -0.77
CA GLU A 24 2.99 -0.37 0.40
C GLU A 24 3.22 -1.87 0.38
N TYR A 25 3.41 -2.43 1.58
CA TYR A 25 3.73 -3.84 1.79
C TYR A 25 2.75 -4.43 2.80
N TYR A 26 2.30 -5.64 2.51
CA TYR A 26 1.32 -6.36 3.30
C TYR A 26 1.83 -7.76 3.64
N ASP A 27 1.36 -8.31 4.75
CA ASP A 27 1.63 -9.71 5.08
C ASP A 27 0.74 -10.66 4.23
N PRO A 28 0.96 -11.98 4.33
CA PRO A 28 0.10 -12.96 3.64
C PRO A 28 -1.36 -12.99 4.08
N LYS A 29 -1.75 -12.22 5.11
CA LYS A 29 -3.14 -12.02 5.56
C LYS A 29 -3.73 -10.71 5.01
N GLY A 30 -2.98 -9.97 4.20
CA GLY A 30 -3.38 -8.66 3.66
C GLY A 30 -3.25 -7.52 4.68
N ILE A 31 -2.56 -7.73 5.80
CA ILE A 31 -2.39 -6.72 6.84
C ILE A 31 -1.22 -5.81 6.47
N PHE A 32 -1.47 -4.50 6.47
CA PHE A 32 -0.45 -3.48 6.21
C PHE A 32 0.73 -3.59 7.17
N GLN A 33 1.94 -3.73 6.61
CA GLN A 33 3.18 -3.84 7.37
C GLN A 33 3.98 -2.54 7.34
N LYS A 34 4.11 -1.92 6.16
CA LYS A 34 4.80 -0.63 6.03
C LYS A 34 4.45 0.10 4.73
N ARG A 35 4.72 1.40 4.72
CA ARG A 35 4.68 2.29 3.55
C ARG A 35 5.99 3.05 3.45
N GLU A 36 6.51 3.13 2.24
CA GLU A 36 7.64 3.99 1.87
C GLU A 36 7.10 5.11 0.96
N LEU A 37 7.34 6.37 1.34
CA LEU A 37 6.92 7.56 0.60
C LEU A 37 8.14 8.23 -0.04
N PHE A 38 7.97 8.65 -1.29
CA PHE A 38 9.02 9.22 -2.10
C PHE A 38 8.60 10.58 -2.66
N GLU A 39 9.53 11.53 -2.63
CA GLU A 39 9.41 12.82 -3.32
C GLU A 39 10.57 12.98 -4.29
N LYS A 40 10.26 13.25 -5.56
CA LYS A 40 11.26 13.41 -6.64
C LYS A 40 12.25 12.22 -6.69
N GLY A 41 11.75 11.01 -6.47
CA GLY A 41 12.53 9.77 -6.47
C GLY A 41 13.36 9.51 -5.20
N LYS A 42 13.29 10.37 -4.17
CA LYS A 42 14.01 10.20 -2.91
C LYS A 42 13.06 9.75 -1.81
N LEU A 43 13.48 8.78 -1.00
CA LEU A 43 12.72 8.33 0.17
C LEU A 43 12.66 9.45 1.20
N VAL A 44 11.45 9.89 1.56
CA VAL A 44 11.23 10.98 2.54
C VAL A 44 10.61 10.49 3.84
N LYS A 45 9.86 9.37 3.82
CA LYS A 45 9.19 8.86 5.01
C LYS A 45 8.98 7.35 4.93
N ILE A 46 9.05 6.71 6.10
CA ILE A 46 8.63 5.34 6.32
C ILE A 46 7.55 5.35 7.40
N GLU A 47 6.43 4.69 7.13
CA GLU A 47 5.39 4.40 8.10
C GLU A 47 5.37 2.90 8.35
N VAL A 48 5.44 2.48 9.61
CA VAL A 48 5.38 1.06 10.00
C VAL A 48 4.05 0.75 10.68
N GLY A 49 3.44 -0.37 10.28
CA GLY A 49 2.23 -0.91 10.89
C GLY A 49 2.56 -1.56 12.23
N GLY A 50 2.25 -0.88 13.33
CA GLY A 50 2.43 -1.39 14.69
C GLY A 50 1.24 -1.16 15.63
N MET A 51 0.26 -0.36 15.20
CA MET A 51 -1.02 -0.25 15.91
C MET A 51 -2.03 -1.07 15.12
N LYS A 52 -2.67 -2.06 15.76
CA LYS A 52 -3.83 -2.74 15.17
C LYS A 52 -4.79 -1.66 14.68
N GLN A 53 -4.94 -1.48 13.37
CA GLN A 53 -6.12 -0.80 12.86
C GLN A 53 -7.30 -1.62 13.38
N PRO A 54 -8.26 -1.01 14.11
CA PRO A 54 -9.44 -1.74 14.56
C PRO A 54 -10.03 -2.38 13.31
N HIS A 55 -10.30 -3.69 13.38
CA HIS A 55 -10.84 -4.49 12.29
C HIS A 55 -12.00 -3.74 11.65
N ASN A 56 -11.75 -3.02 10.56
CA ASN A 56 -12.78 -2.26 9.87
C ASN A 56 -13.08 -2.99 8.57
N PRO A 57 -14.13 -3.84 8.55
CA PRO A 57 -14.49 -4.60 7.36
C PRO A 57 -14.81 -3.71 6.15
N LEU A 58 -15.03 -2.41 6.34
CA LEU A 58 -15.25 -1.44 5.26
C LEU A 58 -13.97 -1.05 4.51
N PHE A 59 -12.78 -1.22 5.09
CA PHE A 59 -11.52 -0.87 4.41
C PHE A 59 -11.25 -1.78 3.19
N ASN A 60 -11.86 -2.97 3.16
CA ASN A 60 -11.76 -3.90 2.05
C ASN A 60 -12.78 -3.61 0.92
N LEU A 61 -13.72 -2.68 1.10
CA LEU A 61 -14.74 -2.33 0.10
C LEU A 61 -14.33 -1.08 -0.72
N PHE A 62 -13.64 -0.13 -0.11
CA PHE A 62 -13.20 1.11 -0.80
C PHE A 62 -12.03 0.89 -1.77
N SER A 63 -11.23 -0.17 -1.61
CA SER A 63 -10.17 -0.51 -2.58
C SER A 63 -10.69 -1.04 -3.92
N PHE A 64 -11.96 -1.45 -3.99
CA PHE A 64 -12.60 -1.91 -5.24
C PHE A 64 -13.48 -0.86 -5.91
N LEU A 65 -13.84 0.24 -5.23
CA LEU A 65 -14.85 1.17 -5.74
C LEU A 65 -14.28 2.41 -6.45
N ASP A 66 -12.99 2.73 -6.26
CA ASP A 66 -12.36 3.92 -6.85
C ASP A 66 -11.55 3.63 -8.14
N ILE A 67 -11.97 2.64 -8.93
CA ILE A 67 -11.57 2.54 -10.35
C ILE A 67 -12.80 2.89 -11.19
N LYS A 68 -12.94 4.19 -11.51
CA LYS A 68 -13.72 4.66 -12.65
C LYS A 68 -13.10 5.91 -13.26
#